data_AF-A0A100WS30-F1
#
_entry.id   AF-A0A100WS30-F1
#
_cell.length_a   1.000
_cell.length_b   1.000
_cell.length_c   1.000
_cell.angle_alpha   90.00
_cell.angle_beta   90.00
_cell.angle_gamma   90.00
#
_symmetry.space_group_name_H-M   'P 1'
#
loop_
_entity.id
_entity.type
_entity.pdbx_description
1 polymer ?
#
loop_
_entity_poly.entity_id
_entity_poly.type
_entity_poly.pdbx_seq_one_letter_code
_entity_poly.pdbx_strand_id
1 'polypeptide(L)' 'MDILDAIRANRERHREHTAAADTLDSQLQDLVKMAFEQGHTGPQLASVLGISKERVYQIRDGRR' A
#
# COMPACT_ATOMS: atom_id res chain seq x y z
N MET A 1 22.78 4.27 26.82
CA MET A 1 21.52 4.58 26.11
C MET A 1 20.39 4.08 26.98
N ASP A 2 19.48 4.96 27.40
CA ASP A 2 18.33 4.57 28.22
C ASP A 2 17.31 3.77 27.38
N ILE A 3 16.61 2.83 28.01
CA ILE A 3 15.60 2.01 27.35
C ILE A 3 14.44 2.87 26.82
N LEU A 4 14.11 3.97 27.51
CA LEU A 4 13.08 4.91 27.07
C LEU A 4 13.48 5.66 25.79
N ASP A 5 14.76 6.01 25.65
CA ASP A 5 15.29 6.62 24.42
C ASP A 5 15.25 5.64 23.25
N ALA A 6 15.58 4.36 23.48
CA ALA A 6 15.48 3.32 22.47
C ALA A 6 14.03 3.10 21.99
N ILE A 7 13.05 3.14 22.91
CA ILE A 7 11.62 3.05 22.58
C ILE A 7 11.17 4.25 21.73
N ARG A 8 11.57 5.48 22.10
CA ARG A 8 11.23 6.68 21.33
C ARG A 8 11.80 6.61 19.91
N ALA A 9 13.08 6.24 19.77
CA ALA A 9 13.73 6.08 18.47
C ALA A 9 13.04 5.00 17.61
N ASN A 10 12.62 3.88 18.21
CA ASN A 10 11.88 2.84 17.49
C ASN A 10 10.51 3.37 17.00
N ARG A 11 9.77 4.10 17.83
CA ARG A 11 8.45 4.65 17.47
C ARG A 11 8.55 5.75 16.41
N GLU A 12 9.63 6.53 16.38
CA GLU A 12 9.87 7.49 15.31
C GLU A 12 10.13 6.78 13.99
N ARG A 13 11.04 5.80 13.96
CA ARG A 13 11.30 4.99 12.76
C ARG A 13 10.05 4.27 12.27
N HIS A 14 9.24 3.75 13.18
CA HIS A 14 7.96 3.16 12.82
C HIS A 14 7.04 4.18 12.15
N ARG A 15 6.93 5.41 12.67
CA ARG A 15 6.12 6.47 12.07
C ARG A 15 6.62 6.86 10.69
N GLU A 16 7.93 6.98 10.51
CA GLU A 16 8.55 7.25 9.20
C GLU A 16 8.22 6.13 8.19
N HIS A 17 8.36 4.86 8.60
CA HIS A 17 7.99 3.72 7.76
C HIS A 17 6.49 3.67 7.45
N THR A 18 5.63 4.00 8.42
CA THR A 18 4.18 4.07 8.18
C THR A 18 3.82 5.17 7.18
N ALA A 19 4.41 6.37 7.30
CA ALA A 19 4.15 7.46 6.36
C ALA A 19 4.62 7.12 4.93
N ALA A 20 5.78 6.47 4.81
CA ALA A 20 6.26 5.97 3.52
C ALA A 20 5.33 4.89 2.95
N ALA A 21 4.85 3.96 3.78
CA ALA A 21 3.91 2.93 3.37
C ALA A 21 2.56 3.50 2.91
N ASP A 22 1.99 4.47 3.64
CA ASP A 22 0.73 5.13 3.26
C ASP A 22 0.87 5.89 1.93
N THR A 23 2.05 6.45 1.64
CA THR A 23 2.35 7.10 0.35
C THR A 23 2.36 6.06 -0.79
N LEU A 24 3.02 4.92 -0.59
CA LEU A 24 3.07 3.84 -1.57
C LEU A 24 1.69 3.20 -1.80
N ASP A 25 0.89 3.03 -0.75
CA ASP A 25 -0.48 2.52 -0.84
C ASP A 25 -1.34 3.45 -1.70
N SER A 26 -1.20 4.76 -1.52
CA SER A 26 -1.91 5.77 -2.30
C SER A 26 -1.49 5.74 -3.79
N GLN A 27 -0.19 5.67 -4.05
CA GLN A 27 0.35 5.53 -5.42
C GLN A 27 -0.13 4.23 -6.08
N LEU A 28 -0.16 3.12 -5.34
CA LEU A 28 -0.65 1.85 -5.84
C LEU A 28 -2.13 1.94 -6.21
N GLN A 29 -2.96 2.61 -5.40
CA GLN A 29 -4.36 2.82 -5.72
C GLN A 29 -4.53 3.57 -7.05
N ASP A 30 -3.75 4.62 -7.29
CA ASP A 30 -3.83 5.39 -8.54
C ASP A 30 -3.37 4.57 -9.74
N LEU A 31 -2.29 3.80 -9.60
CA LEU A 31 -1.83 2.87 -10.64
C LEU A 31 -2.89 1.81 -10.98
N VAL A 32 -3.56 1.26 -9.97
CA VAL A 32 -4.64 0.29 -10.17
C VAL A 32 -5.80 0.92 -10.93
N LYS A 33 -6.22 2.15 -10.60
CA LYS A 33 -7.27 2.88 -11.32
C LYS A 33 -6.90 3.10 -12.78
N MET A 34 -5.70 3.63 -13.04
CA MET A 34 -5.20 3.86 -14.40
C MET A 34 -5.15 2.58 -15.23
N ALA A 35 -4.75 1.45 -14.63
CA ALA A 35 -4.71 0.17 -15.34
C ALA A 35 -6.12 -0.30 -15.76
N PHE A 36 -7.14 -0.09 -14.90
CA PHE A 36 -8.53 -0.36 -15.29
C PHE A 36 -9.00 0.56 -16.43
N GLU A 37 -8.65 1.85 -16.40
CA GLU A 37 -8.97 2.82 -17.47
C GLU A 37 -8.31 2.43 -18.81
N GLN A 38 -7.14 1.81 -18.77
CA GLN A 38 -6.44 1.27 -19.93
C GLN A 38 -7.00 -0.08 -20.42
N GLY A 39 -8.05 -0.60 -19.77
CA GLY A 39 -8.71 -1.85 -20.16
C GLY A 39 -8.10 -3.11 -19.56
N HIS A 40 -7.15 -3.01 -18.62
CA HIS A 40 -6.66 -4.17 -17.89
C HIS A 40 -7.73 -4.72 -16.94
N THR A 41 -7.70 -6.03 -16.76
CA THR A 41 -8.67 -6.77 -15.96
C THR A 41 -8.13 -7.07 -14.57
N GLY A 42 -9.02 -7.16 -13.58
CA GLY A 42 -8.65 -7.53 -12.20
C GLY A 42 -7.73 -8.76 -12.09
N PRO A 43 -7.96 -9.86 -12.83
CA PRO A 43 -7.04 -11.00 -12.87
C PRO A 43 -5.63 -10.69 -13.36
N GLN A 44 -5.47 -9.83 -14.38
CA GLN A 44 -4.15 -9.42 -14.86
C GLN A 44 -3.40 -8.65 -13.78
N LEU A 45 -4.07 -7.69 -13.12
CA LEU A 45 -3.48 -6.94 -12.02
C LEU A 45 -3.15 -7.85 -10.82
N ALA A 46 -4.03 -8.78 -10.46
CA ALA A 46 -3.83 -9.73 -9.38
C ALA A 46 -2.56 -10.56 -9.59
N SER A 47 -2.32 -11.02 -10.82
CA SER A 47 -1.11 -11.75 -11.19
C SER A 47 0.16 -10.92 -11.05
N VAL A 48 0.11 -9.61 -11.35
CA VAL A 48 1.27 -8.71 -11.23
C VAL A 48 1.54 -8.36 -9.76
N LEU A 49 0.48 -8.12 -8.99
CA LEU A 49 0.56 -7.66 -7.61
C LEU A 49 0.74 -8.80 -6.59
N GLY A 50 0.59 -10.05 -7.01
CA GLY A 50 0.70 -11.21 -6.11
C GLY A 50 -0.39 -11.27 -5.03
N ILE A 51 -1.57 -10.71 -5.32
CA ILE A 51 -2.72 -10.64 -4.41
C ILE A 51 -3.96 -11.24 -5.05
N SER A 52 -5.02 -11.42 -4.26
CA SER A 52 -6.30 -11.87 -4.80
C SER A 52 -6.96 -10.81 -5.68
N LYS A 53 -7.81 -11.26 -6.61
CA LYS A 53 -8.64 -10.39 -7.46
C LYS A 53 -9.54 -9.49 -6.60
N GLU A 54 -10.09 -10.01 -5.51
CA GLU A 54 -10.91 -9.27 -4.56
C GLU A 54 -10.12 -8.11 -3.94
N ARG A 55 -8.85 -8.34 -3.58
CA ARG A 55 -7.98 -7.30 -3.02
C ARG A 55 -7.67 -6.21 -4.03
N VAL A 56 -7.52 -6.55 -5.32
CA VAL A 56 -7.36 -5.55 -6.40
C VAL A 56 -8.55 -4.59 -6.44
N TYR A 57 -9.79 -5.11 -6.35
CA TYR A 57 -10.98 -4.26 -6.34
C TYR A 57 -11.11 -3.42 -5.07
N GLN A 58 -10.73 -3.96 -3.92
CA GLN A 58 -10.67 -3.19 -2.67
C GLN A 58 -9.70 -2.01 -2.79
N ILE A 59 -8.51 -2.23 -3.34
CA ILE A 59 -7.51 -1.18 -3.58
C ILE A 59 -8.08 -0.12 -4.53
N ARG A 60 -8.65 -0.54 -5.67
CA ARG A 60 -9.31 0.39 -6.63
C ARG A 60 -10.33 1.28 -5.93
N ASP A 61 -11.18 0.69 -5.10
CA ASP A 61 -12.30 1.34 -4.42
C ASP A 61 -11.86 2.11 -3.15
N GLY A 62 -10.58 2.09 -2.79
CA GLY A 62 -10.05 2.77 -1.59
C GLY A 62 -10.49 2.12 -0.28
N ARG A 63 -10.86 0.84 -0.31
CA ARG A 63 -11.27 0.08 0.88
C ARG A 63 -10.04 -0.61 1.45
N ARG A 64 -9.59 -0.16 2.62
CA ARG A 64 -8.43 -0.75 3.32
C ARG A 64 -8.80 -2.05 3.99
#